data_AF-A0A2J8Q9X0-F1
#
_entry.id   AF-A0A2J8Q9X0-F1
#
_cell.length_a   1.000
_cell.length_b   1.000
_cell.length_c   1.000
_cell.angle_alpha   90.00
_cell.angle_beta   90.00
_cell.angle_gamma   90.00
#
_symmetry.space_group_name_H-M   'P 1'
#
loop_
_entity.id
_entity.type
_entity.pdbx_description
1 polymer ?
#
loop_
_entity_poly.entity_id
_entity_poly.type
_entity_poly.pdbx_seq_one_letter_code
_entity_poly.pdbx_strand_id
1 'polypeptide(L)'
;ELIDSREIGASRLSRVESLAPEVKQNTTASGCELMHTEMQALRADWKQWEDSVFQTQSCLENLVSQMALSEQEFSGQVAQLEQALEEFSALLKTWAQQLTLLEGKNTDEEIVECWHKGQEILDALQKAEPRTEDLKSQLNELCRFSRDLSTYSGKVSGLIKEYNCLCLQASKGCQNKEQILQQRFRKAFRDFQQWLVNAKITTAKCFDIPQNISEVSTSLQKIQEFLSESENGQHKLNMMLSKGELLSTLLTKEKAKGIQAKVTAAKEDWKNFHSNLHQKESALENLKIQMKDFEVSAEPIQDWLSKTEKMVHESSNRLYDLPAKRREQQKLQSVLEEIHCYEPQLNRLKEKAQQLWEGQAASKSFRHRVSQLSSQYLALSNLTKEKVSRLDRIVAEHNQFSLGIKELQDWMTDAIHMLDSYCHPTSDKSVLDSRTLKLEVCIFT
;
A
#
# COMPACT_ATOMS: atom_id res chain seq x y z
N GLU A 1 72.27 -30.28 65.09
CA GLU A 1 73.14 -29.10 65.29
C GLU A 1 72.81 -28.32 66.57
N LEU A 2 71.69 -27.59 66.69
CA LEU A 2 71.38 -26.83 67.94
C LEU A 2 70.99 -27.71 69.15
N ILE A 3 70.34 -28.86 68.91
CA ILE A 3 69.99 -29.83 69.97
C ILE A 3 71.27 -30.46 70.56
N ASP A 4 72.21 -30.86 69.70
CA ASP A 4 73.52 -31.38 70.10
C ASP A 4 74.33 -30.29 70.83
N SER A 5 74.23 -29.03 70.37
CA SER A 5 74.86 -27.87 71.02
C SER A 5 74.30 -27.58 72.42
N ARG A 6 72.99 -27.81 72.64
CA ARG A 6 72.33 -27.69 73.94
C ARG A 6 72.86 -28.72 74.94
N GLU A 7 72.95 -30.00 74.54
CA GLU A 7 73.49 -31.06 75.40
C GLU A 7 74.97 -30.86 75.72
N ILE A 8 75.76 -30.45 74.72
CA ILE A 8 77.18 -30.12 74.88
C ILE A 8 77.36 -28.88 75.78
N GLY A 9 76.54 -27.84 75.61
CA GLY A 9 76.55 -26.63 76.42
C GLY A 9 76.14 -26.88 77.88
N ALA A 10 75.08 -27.64 78.10
CA ALA A 10 74.63 -28.06 79.43
C ALA A 10 75.69 -28.90 80.16
N SER A 11 76.34 -29.83 79.44
CA SER A 11 77.43 -30.65 79.98
C SER A 11 78.66 -29.80 80.34
N ARG A 12 78.97 -28.77 79.55
CA ARG A 12 80.07 -27.83 79.82
C ARG A 12 79.78 -26.94 81.02
N LEU A 13 78.55 -26.43 81.15
CA LEU A 13 78.12 -25.64 82.31
C LEU A 13 78.14 -26.49 83.58
N SER A 14 77.58 -27.70 83.54
CA SER A 14 77.59 -28.67 84.65
C SER A 14 79.03 -29.02 85.11
N ARG A 15 79.96 -29.16 84.17
CA ARG A 15 81.39 -29.38 84.47
C ARG A 15 82.05 -28.18 85.15
N VAL A 16 81.70 -26.96 84.75
CA VAL A 16 82.20 -25.73 85.38
C VAL A 16 81.63 -25.60 86.80
N GLU A 17 80.36 -25.95 87.00
CA GLU A 17 79.71 -25.99 88.32
C GLU A 17 80.27 -27.05 89.27
N SER A 18 80.62 -28.23 88.76
CA SER A 18 81.19 -29.32 89.58
C SER A 18 82.62 -29.06 90.04
N LEU A 19 83.38 -28.27 89.27
CA LEU A 19 84.76 -27.89 89.58
C LEU A 19 84.84 -26.64 90.48
N ALA A 20 83.79 -25.82 90.52
CA ALA A 20 83.74 -24.60 91.33
C ALA A 20 83.99 -24.81 92.85
N PRO A 21 83.50 -25.87 93.51
CA PRO A 21 83.76 -26.12 94.94
C PRO A 21 85.24 -26.43 95.26
N GLU A 22 85.93 -27.16 94.38
CA GLU A 22 87.35 -27.51 94.54
C GLU A 22 88.26 -26.29 94.33
N VAL A 23 87.92 -25.44 93.37
CA VAL A 23 88.65 -24.17 93.11
C VAL A 23 88.39 -23.16 94.24
N LYS A 24 87.17 -23.13 94.80
CA LYS A 24 86.81 -22.27 95.95
C LYS A 24 87.64 -22.56 97.21
N GLN A 25 88.11 -23.80 97.41
CA GLN A 25 88.97 -24.18 98.55
C GLN A 25 90.38 -23.57 98.47
N ASN A 26 90.84 -23.17 97.28
CA ASN A 26 92.19 -22.68 97.02
C ASN A 26 92.23 -21.19 96.59
N THR A 27 91.13 -20.45 96.78
CA THR A 27 90.97 -19.07 96.28
C THR A 27 90.63 -18.10 97.41
N THR A 28 91.16 -16.87 97.36
CA THR A 28 90.90 -15.83 98.38
C THR A 28 89.43 -15.41 98.43
N ALA A 29 88.96 -14.82 99.53
CA ALA A 29 87.54 -14.46 99.70
C ALA A 29 87.01 -13.53 98.57
N SER A 30 87.80 -12.55 98.12
CA SER A 30 87.45 -11.67 96.99
C SER A 30 87.40 -12.42 95.65
N GLY A 31 88.28 -13.41 95.43
CA GLY A 31 88.22 -14.27 94.25
C GLY A 31 87.03 -15.24 94.27
N CYS A 32 86.63 -15.71 95.46
CA CYS A 32 85.42 -16.52 95.64
C CYS A 32 84.13 -15.74 95.33
N GLU A 33 84.07 -14.45 95.68
CA GLU A 33 82.95 -13.57 95.31
C GLU A 33 82.89 -13.32 93.80
N LEU A 34 84.02 -13.00 93.16
CA LEU A 34 84.09 -12.84 91.71
C LEU A 34 83.70 -14.12 90.96
N MET A 35 84.20 -15.28 91.38
CA MET A 35 83.79 -16.58 90.82
C MET A 35 82.29 -16.85 91.01
N HIS A 36 81.71 -16.42 92.14
CA HIS A 36 80.27 -16.56 92.37
C HIS A 36 79.46 -15.66 91.43
N THR A 37 79.89 -14.42 91.23
CA THR A 37 79.27 -13.48 90.29
C THR A 37 79.42 -13.95 88.84
N GLU A 38 80.59 -14.44 88.43
CA GLU A 38 80.82 -15.01 87.10
C GLU A 38 80.00 -16.29 86.88
N MET A 39 79.88 -17.17 87.89
CA MET A 39 79.03 -18.35 87.82
C MET A 39 77.54 -17.98 87.71
N GLN A 40 77.09 -16.95 88.43
CA GLN A 40 75.73 -16.42 88.31
C GLN A 40 75.50 -15.80 86.93
N ALA A 41 76.48 -15.07 86.38
CA ALA A 41 76.41 -14.50 85.03
C ALA A 41 76.34 -15.61 83.97
N LEU A 42 77.20 -16.63 84.05
CA LEU A 42 77.16 -17.80 83.15
C LEU A 42 75.82 -18.54 83.21
N ARG A 43 75.23 -18.69 84.40
CA ARG A 43 73.87 -19.26 84.55
C ARG A 43 72.79 -18.37 83.93
N ALA A 44 72.91 -17.06 84.09
CA ALA A 44 71.97 -16.11 83.51
C ALA A 44 72.06 -16.09 81.98
N ASP A 45 73.27 -16.06 81.42
CA ASP A 45 73.54 -16.11 79.99
C ASP A 45 73.06 -17.42 79.36
N TRP A 46 73.29 -18.56 80.03
CA TRP A 46 72.79 -19.86 79.59
C TRP A 46 71.25 -19.91 79.58
N LYS A 47 70.62 -19.40 80.64
CA LYS A 47 69.17 -19.33 80.72
C LYS A 47 68.58 -18.40 79.66
N GLN A 48 69.21 -17.25 79.42
CA GLN A 48 68.81 -16.31 78.37
C GLN A 48 68.95 -16.92 76.97
N TRP A 49 70.01 -17.71 76.73
CA TRP A 49 70.17 -18.45 75.48
C TRP A 49 69.08 -19.51 75.32
N GLU A 50 68.79 -20.32 76.35
CA GLU A 50 67.69 -21.30 76.31
C GLU A 50 66.34 -20.61 76.05
N ASP A 51 66.03 -19.53 76.77
CA ASP A 51 64.80 -18.75 76.58
C ASP A 51 64.71 -18.16 75.16
N SER A 52 65.82 -17.68 74.60
CA SER A 52 65.88 -17.14 73.23
C SER A 52 65.68 -18.24 72.17
N VAL A 53 66.24 -19.44 72.40
CA VAL A 53 66.03 -20.60 71.52
C VAL A 53 64.57 -21.06 71.57
N PHE A 54 63.97 -21.16 72.76
CA PHE A 54 62.55 -21.50 72.91
C PHE A 54 61.62 -20.44 72.30
N GLN A 55 61.91 -19.15 72.47
CA GLN A 55 61.17 -18.07 71.81
C GLN A 55 61.30 -18.14 70.30
N THR A 56 62.50 -18.36 69.77
CA THR A 56 62.73 -18.50 68.33
C THR A 56 62.02 -19.72 67.77
N GLN A 57 62.06 -20.86 68.47
CA GLN A 57 61.32 -22.06 68.12
C GLN A 57 59.81 -21.80 68.08
N SER A 58 59.24 -21.19 69.13
CA SER A 58 57.81 -20.88 69.18
C SER A 58 57.41 -19.88 68.08
N CYS A 59 58.24 -18.86 67.80
CA CYS A 59 58.02 -17.94 66.68
C CYS A 59 58.05 -18.66 65.33
N LEU A 60 58.99 -19.58 65.11
CA LEU A 60 59.09 -20.36 63.88
C LEU A 60 57.90 -21.34 63.74
N GLU A 61 57.49 -22.02 64.81
CA GLU A 61 56.31 -22.91 64.82
C GLU A 61 55.02 -22.13 64.53
N ASN A 62 54.88 -20.94 65.09
CA ASN A 62 53.77 -20.03 64.79
C ASN A 62 53.80 -19.56 63.34
N LEU A 63 54.97 -19.17 62.81
CA LEU A 63 55.14 -18.77 61.41
C LEU A 63 54.81 -19.92 60.45
N VAL A 64 55.30 -21.13 60.71
CA VAL A 64 54.98 -22.33 59.90
C VAL A 64 53.49 -22.62 59.93
N SER A 65 52.85 -22.52 61.09
CA SER A 65 51.40 -22.71 61.22
C SER A 65 50.60 -21.64 60.46
N GLN A 66 51.00 -20.36 60.55
CA GLN A 66 50.39 -19.27 59.79
C GLN A 66 50.60 -19.41 58.28
N MET A 67 51.79 -19.83 57.85
CA MET A 67 52.08 -20.13 56.44
C MET A 67 51.23 -21.29 55.93
N ALA A 68 51.06 -22.36 56.72
CA ALA A 68 50.21 -23.49 56.37
C ALA A 68 48.73 -23.11 56.21
N LEU A 69 48.20 -22.27 57.12
CA LEU A 69 46.84 -21.73 57.01
C LEU A 69 46.69 -20.83 55.77
N SER A 70 47.66 -19.95 55.52
CA SER A 70 47.67 -19.10 54.32
C SER A 70 47.76 -19.91 53.03
N GLU A 71 48.50 -21.03 53.01
CA GLU A 71 48.58 -21.95 51.87
C GLU A 71 47.22 -22.61 51.61
N GLN A 72 46.55 -23.04 52.68
CA GLN A 72 45.24 -23.68 52.61
C GLN A 72 44.17 -22.69 52.12
N GLU A 73 44.19 -21.45 52.60
CA GLU A 73 43.30 -20.40 52.10
C GLU A 73 43.56 -20.07 50.63
N PHE A 74 44.82 -19.91 50.23
CA PHE A 74 45.19 -19.64 48.84
C PHE A 74 44.73 -20.78 47.91
N SER A 75 45.03 -22.03 48.26
CA SER A 75 44.61 -23.19 47.46
C SER A 75 43.08 -23.32 47.39
N GLY A 76 42.36 -23.01 48.48
CA GLY A 76 40.90 -22.96 48.49
C GLY A 76 40.32 -21.91 47.55
N GLN A 77 40.85 -20.68 47.60
CA GLN A 77 40.39 -19.58 46.71
C GLN A 77 40.75 -19.83 45.25
N VAL A 78 41.93 -20.39 44.97
CA VAL A 78 42.32 -20.80 43.62
C VAL A 78 41.38 -21.87 43.08
N ALA A 79 41.03 -22.88 43.88
CA ALA A 79 40.10 -23.93 43.45
C ALA A 79 38.70 -23.34 43.14
N GLN A 80 38.22 -22.39 43.93
CA GLN A 80 36.96 -21.68 43.66
C GLN A 80 37.02 -20.88 42.36
N LEU A 81 38.11 -20.15 42.12
CA LEU A 81 38.31 -19.41 40.88
C LEU A 81 38.38 -20.34 39.66
N GLU A 82 39.11 -21.45 39.75
CA GLU A 82 39.20 -22.42 38.66
C GLU A 82 37.85 -23.07 38.35
N GLN A 83 37.07 -23.42 39.37
CA GLN A 83 35.71 -23.93 39.21
C GLN A 83 34.81 -22.88 38.52
N ALA A 84 34.83 -21.63 38.98
CA ALA A 84 34.04 -20.55 38.38
C ALA A 84 34.43 -20.29 36.92
N LEU A 85 35.72 -20.36 36.60
CA LEU A 85 36.24 -20.26 35.23
C LEU A 85 35.74 -21.41 34.35
N GLU A 86 35.75 -22.64 34.84
CA GLU A 86 35.29 -23.82 34.10
C GLU A 86 33.78 -23.78 33.83
N GLU A 87 32.98 -23.46 34.86
CA GLU A 87 31.53 -23.32 34.75
C GLU A 87 31.14 -22.22 33.75
N PHE A 88 31.80 -21.06 33.82
CA PHE A 88 31.49 -19.97 32.89
C PHE A 88 31.98 -20.27 31.47
N SER A 89 33.15 -20.91 31.31
CA SER A 89 33.63 -21.37 30.00
C SER A 89 32.68 -22.38 29.35
N ALA A 90 32.13 -23.32 30.12
CA ALA A 90 31.15 -24.28 29.61
C ALA A 90 29.90 -23.58 29.07
N LEU A 91 29.37 -22.59 29.80
CA LEU A 91 28.21 -21.82 29.36
C LEU A 91 28.49 -20.99 28.11
N LEU A 92 29.64 -20.31 28.04
CA LEU A 92 30.05 -19.57 26.84
C LEU A 92 30.14 -20.49 25.61
N LYS A 93 30.68 -21.71 25.77
CA LYS A 93 30.74 -22.72 24.70
C LYS A 93 29.34 -23.15 24.25
N THR A 94 28.40 -23.34 25.17
CA THR A 94 27.01 -23.68 24.81
C THR A 94 26.36 -22.55 24.01
N TRP A 95 26.48 -21.30 24.44
CA TRP A 95 25.93 -20.17 23.69
C TRP A 95 26.62 -19.97 22.33
N ALA A 96 27.94 -20.20 22.24
CA ALA A 96 28.66 -20.16 20.97
C ALA A 96 28.13 -21.21 19.97
N GLN A 97 27.89 -22.45 20.42
CA GLN A 97 27.29 -23.50 19.60
C GLN A 97 25.85 -23.16 19.19
N GLN A 98 25.07 -22.56 20.07
CA GLN A 98 23.72 -22.12 19.72
C GLN A 98 23.75 -21.01 18.66
N LEU A 99 24.67 -20.03 18.77
CA LEU A 99 24.81 -18.96 17.78
C LEU A 99 25.21 -19.48 16.40
N THR A 100 26.11 -20.48 16.31
CA THR A 100 26.50 -21.07 15.02
C THR A 100 25.36 -21.84 14.36
N LEU A 101 24.45 -22.45 15.13
CA LEU A 101 23.24 -23.10 14.61
C LEU A 101 22.22 -22.12 14.00
N LEU A 102 22.34 -20.83 14.29
CA LEU A 102 21.47 -19.78 13.74
C LEU A 102 21.94 -19.25 12.37
N GLU A 103 23.02 -19.81 11.81
CA GLU A 103 23.55 -19.45 10.50
C GLU A 103 22.90 -20.27 9.36
N GLY A 104 22.83 -19.71 8.15
CA GLY A 104 22.39 -20.44 6.94
C GLY A 104 20.88 -20.48 6.65
N LYS A 105 20.06 -19.76 7.43
CA LYS A 105 18.62 -19.64 7.20
C LYS A 105 18.26 -18.58 6.16
N ASN A 106 17.22 -18.84 5.35
CA ASN A 106 16.94 -18.05 4.14
C ASN A 106 15.54 -17.45 4.07
N THR A 107 14.51 -18.10 4.65
CA THR A 107 13.14 -17.56 4.61
C THR A 107 12.96 -16.42 5.61
N ASP A 108 11.93 -15.58 5.42
CA ASP A 108 11.70 -14.47 6.35
C ASP A 108 11.33 -15.00 7.74
N GLU A 109 10.51 -16.04 7.80
CA GLU A 109 10.08 -16.70 9.03
C GLU A 109 11.26 -17.31 9.80
N GLU A 110 12.16 -18.01 9.11
CA GLU A 110 13.36 -18.58 9.74
C GLU A 110 14.30 -17.47 10.25
N ILE A 111 14.46 -16.37 9.51
CA ILE A 111 15.29 -15.24 9.94
C ILE A 111 14.71 -14.60 11.20
N VAL A 112 13.37 -14.47 11.29
CA VAL A 112 12.68 -13.97 12.48
C VAL A 112 12.88 -14.90 13.67
N GLU A 113 12.71 -16.21 13.49
CA GLU A 113 12.94 -17.19 14.55
C GLU A 113 14.39 -17.14 15.05
N CYS A 114 15.35 -17.09 14.14
CA CYS A 114 16.77 -16.99 14.50
C CYS A 114 17.13 -15.66 15.16
N TRP A 115 16.43 -14.58 14.83
CA TRP A 115 16.59 -13.30 15.54
C TRP A 115 16.08 -13.40 16.98
N HIS A 116 14.90 -14.01 17.21
CA HIS A 116 14.38 -14.18 18.57
C HIS A 116 15.31 -15.03 19.42
N LYS A 117 15.78 -16.17 18.89
CA LYS A 117 16.78 -17.01 19.57
C LYS A 117 18.09 -16.27 19.84
N GLY A 118 18.57 -15.47 18.88
CA GLY A 118 19.76 -14.63 19.06
C GLY A 118 19.57 -13.57 20.15
N GLN A 119 18.37 -13.00 20.25
CA GLN A 119 18.00 -12.02 21.27
C GLN A 119 17.91 -12.65 22.66
N GLU A 120 17.36 -13.87 22.77
CA GLU A 120 17.37 -14.64 24.02
C GLU A 120 18.79 -14.92 24.52
N ILE A 121 19.70 -15.30 23.62
CA ILE A 121 21.12 -15.50 23.95
C ILE A 121 21.77 -14.17 24.39
N LEU A 122 21.47 -13.07 23.71
CA LEU A 122 21.98 -11.75 24.05
C LEU A 122 21.49 -11.29 25.44
N ASP A 123 20.23 -11.52 25.76
CA ASP A 123 19.66 -11.24 27.09
C ASP A 123 20.30 -12.14 28.17
N ALA A 124 20.57 -13.41 27.86
CA ALA A 124 21.27 -14.32 28.76
C ALA A 124 22.72 -13.89 29.01
N LEU A 125 23.42 -13.44 27.96
CA LEU A 125 24.77 -12.89 28.05
C LEU A 125 24.83 -11.60 28.87
N GLN A 126 23.85 -10.71 28.72
CA GLN A 126 23.74 -9.51 29.57
C GLN A 126 23.51 -9.88 31.04
N LYS A 127 22.64 -10.86 31.32
CA LYS A 127 22.44 -11.37 32.69
C LYS A 127 23.68 -12.04 33.29
N ALA A 128 24.60 -12.52 32.46
CA ALA A 128 25.85 -13.13 32.87
C ALA A 128 27.00 -12.12 33.10
N GLU A 129 26.81 -10.84 32.77
CA GLU A 129 27.81 -9.78 32.98
C GLU A 129 28.38 -9.75 34.42
N PRO A 130 27.57 -9.87 35.50
CA PRO A 130 28.08 -9.85 36.87
C PRO A 130 29.08 -10.97 37.18
N ARG A 131 29.03 -12.10 36.46
CA ARG A 131 30.00 -13.19 36.64
C ARG A 131 31.40 -12.79 36.18
N THR A 132 31.50 -11.90 35.19
CA THR A 132 32.80 -11.37 34.76
C THR A 132 33.43 -10.46 35.81
N GLU A 133 32.61 -9.68 36.52
CA GLU A 133 33.06 -8.86 37.64
C GLU A 133 33.42 -9.70 38.86
N ASP A 134 32.66 -10.76 39.14
CA ASP A 134 32.97 -11.70 40.22
C ASP A 134 34.33 -12.40 39.99
N LEU A 135 34.60 -12.89 38.78
CA LEU A 135 35.89 -13.48 38.42
C LEU A 135 37.06 -12.49 38.59
N LYS A 136 36.86 -11.20 38.26
CA LYS A 136 37.87 -10.15 38.50
C LYS A 136 38.06 -9.91 40.00
N SER A 137 36.99 -9.89 40.77
CA SER A 137 37.03 -9.71 42.23
C SER A 137 37.78 -10.87 42.90
N GLN A 138 37.47 -12.11 42.53
CA GLN A 138 38.16 -13.31 43.04
C GLN A 138 39.66 -13.28 42.70
N LEU A 139 40.03 -12.87 41.47
CA LEU A 139 41.42 -12.69 41.08
C LEU A 139 42.13 -11.59 41.89
N ASN A 140 41.44 -10.48 42.17
CA ASN A 140 41.99 -9.39 42.99
C ASN A 140 42.22 -9.81 44.45
N GLU A 141 41.33 -10.62 45.02
CA GLU A 141 41.53 -11.18 46.37
C GLU A 141 42.80 -12.03 46.44
N LEU A 142 43.12 -12.80 45.40
CA LEU A 142 44.34 -13.60 45.35
C LEU A 142 45.64 -12.76 45.36
N CYS A 143 45.59 -11.48 44.98
CA CYS A 143 46.75 -10.60 44.99
C CYS A 143 47.36 -10.42 46.40
N ARG A 144 46.54 -10.57 47.46
CA ARG A 144 47.00 -10.41 48.85
C ARG A 144 48.06 -11.44 49.27
N PHE A 145 48.16 -12.58 48.58
CA PHE A 145 49.09 -13.65 48.92
C PHE A 145 50.49 -13.47 48.30
N SER A 146 50.76 -12.38 47.56
CA SER A 146 52.08 -12.04 47.00
C SER A 146 52.73 -13.18 46.16
N ARG A 147 51.91 -13.90 45.40
CA ARG A 147 52.31 -15.00 44.50
C ARG A 147 52.26 -14.60 43.03
N ASP A 148 52.85 -15.43 42.17
CA ASP A 148 52.66 -15.31 40.73
C ASP A 148 51.23 -15.70 40.33
N LEU A 149 50.47 -14.72 39.83
CA LEU A 149 49.09 -14.87 39.36
C LEU A 149 48.97 -14.78 37.83
N SER A 150 50.09 -14.74 37.11
CA SER A 150 50.13 -14.57 35.65
C SER A 150 49.23 -15.57 34.90
N THR A 151 49.23 -16.83 35.33
CA THR A 151 48.42 -17.90 34.74
C THR A 151 46.92 -17.65 34.93
N TYR A 152 46.48 -17.33 36.14
CA TYR A 152 45.05 -17.08 36.44
C TYR A 152 44.56 -15.78 35.81
N SER A 153 45.39 -14.73 35.83
CA SER A 153 45.13 -13.47 35.13
C SER A 153 44.95 -13.68 33.62
N GLY A 154 45.78 -14.54 33.02
CA GLY A 154 45.64 -14.97 31.63
C GLY A 154 44.32 -15.70 31.36
N LYS A 155 43.95 -16.67 32.21
CA LYS A 155 42.68 -17.41 32.11
C LYS A 155 41.46 -16.48 32.22
N VAL A 156 41.40 -15.65 33.26
CA VAL A 156 40.29 -14.68 33.49
C VAL A 156 40.19 -13.69 32.33
N SER A 157 41.30 -13.10 31.90
CA SER A 157 41.31 -12.15 30.79
C SER A 157 40.91 -12.79 29.47
N GLY A 158 41.35 -14.03 29.22
CA GLY A 158 40.95 -14.81 28.04
C GLY A 158 39.44 -15.07 28.01
N LEU A 159 38.89 -15.51 29.14
CA LEU A 159 37.47 -15.80 29.25
C LEU A 159 36.57 -14.55 29.11
N ILE A 160 37.00 -13.41 29.68
CA ILE A 160 36.31 -12.13 29.50
C ILE A 160 36.36 -11.68 28.02
N LYS A 161 37.48 -11.91 27.33
CA LYS A 161 37.57 -11.64 25.88
C LYS A 161 36.61 -12.52 25.08
N GLU A 162 36.51 -13.81 25.42
CA GLU A 162 35.55 -14.73 24.80
C GLU A 162 34.11 -14.27 25.02
N TYR A 163 33.74 -13.92 26.26
CA TYR A 163 32.44 -13.36 26.60
C TYR A 163 32.12 -12.12 25.77
N ASN A 164 33.02 -11.14 25.73
CA ASN A 164 32.82 -9.90 24.97
C ASN A 164 32.69 -10.15 23.46
N CYS A 165 33.48 -11.08 22.93
CA CYS A 165 33.40 -11.50 21.53
C CYS A 165 32.03 -12.10 21.22
N LEU A 166 31.53 -12.96 22.11
CA LEU A 166 30.23 -13.61 21.97
C LEU A 166 29.07 -12.60 22.03
N CYS A 167 29.12 -11.64 22.97
CA CYS A 167 28.16 -10.53 23.04
C CYS A 167 28.13 -9.73 21.74
N LEU A 168 29.31 -9.41 21.19
CA LEU A 168 29.42 -8.69 19.93
C LEU A 168 28.88 -9.51 18.75
N GLN A 169 29.16 -10.81 18.71
CA GLN A 169 28.68 -11.72 17.67
C GLN A 169 27.16 -11.84 17.70
N ALA A 170 26.56 -12.05 18.88
CA ALA A 170 25.10 -12.10 19.06
C ALA A 170 24.44 -10.79 18.62
N SER A 171 24.97 -9.65 19.10
CA SER A 171 24.44 -8.31 18.78
C SER A 171 24.49 -8.00 17.27
N LYS A 172 25.65 -8.21 16.64
CA LYS A 172 25.81 -8.04 15.18
C LYS A 172 24.92 -9.02 14.41
N GLY A 173 24.80 -10.25 14.89
CA GLY A 173 23.93 -11.27 14.30
C GLY A 173 22.46 -10.84 14.27
N CYS A 174 21.95 -10.30 15.38
CA CYS A 174 20.59 -9.74 15.46
C CYS A 174 20.44 -8.51 14.55
N GLN A 175 21.39 -7.59 14.58
CA GLN A 175 21.35 -6.37 13.76
C GLN A 175 21.34 -6.69 12.25
N ASN A 176 22.16 -7.64 11.81
CA ASN A 176 22.22 -8.06 10.40
C ASN A 176 20.88 -8.68 9.96
N LYS A 177 20.27 -9.52 10.78
CA LYS A 177 18.96 -10.13 10.49
C LYS A 177 17.85 -9.07 10.41
N GLU A 178 17.82 -8.12 11.35
CA GLU A 178 16.89 -6.98 11.29
C GLU A 178 17.07 -6.18 9.98
N GLN A 179 18.32 -5.88 9.58
CA GLN A 179 18.61 -5.17 8.34
C GLN A 179 18.14 -5.93 7.10
N ILE A 180 18.35 -7.25 7.02
CA ILE A 180 17.89 -8.08 5.91
C ILE A 180 16.35 -8.00 5.78
N LEU A 181 15.63 -8.18 6.89
CA LEU A 181 14.16 -8.12 6.89
C LEU A 181 13.65 -6.71 6.54
N GLN A 182 14.30 -5.66 7.05
CA GLN A 182 13.99 -4.28 6.66
C GLN A 182 14.18 -4.04 5.15
N GLN A 183 15.27 -4.55 4.56
CA GLN A 183 15.52 -4.43 3.12
C GLN A 183 14.48 -5.20 2.31
N ARG A 184 14.12 -6.42 2.72
CA ARG A 184 13.10 -7.25 2.07
C ARG A 184 11.72 -6.60 2.11
N PHE A 185 11.32 -6.03 3.26
CA PHE A 185 10.10 -5.24 3.37
C PHE A 185 10.13 -4.00 2.48
N ARG A 186 11.22 -3.21 2.50
CA ARG A 186 11.36 -2.01 1.66
C ARG A 186 11.27 -2.35 0.17
N LYS A 187 11.82 -3.49 -0.26
CA LYS A 187 11.71 -3.97 -1.64
C LYS A 187 10.25 -4.27 -1.98
N ALA A 188 9.59 -5.12 -1.19
CA ALA A 188 8.18 -5.48 -1.43
C ALA A 188 7.25 -4.24 -1.41
N PHE A 189 7.50 -3.28 -0.52
CA PHE A 189 6.77 -2.02 -0.47
C PHE A 189 6.95 -1.21 -1.75
N ARG A 190 8.18 -1.06 -2.26
CA ARG A 190 8.45 -0.37 -3.53
C ARG A 190 7.82 -1.08 -4.71
N ASP A 191 7.92 -2.41 -4.76
CA ASP A 191 7.37 -3.21 -5.85
C ASP A 191 5.84 -3.05 -5.93
N PHE A 192 5.14 -3.04 -4.77
CA PHE A 192 3.71 -2.75 -4.70
C PHE A 192 3.38 -1.31 -5.13
N GLN A 193 4.09 -0.31 -4.59
CA GLN A 193 3.84 1.10 -4.90
C GLN A 193 4.06 1.41 -6.38
N GLN A 194 5.14 0.89 -6.98
CA GLN A 194 5.42 1.06 -8.39
C GLN A 194 4.32 0.42 -9.25
N TRP A 195 3.90 -0.79 -8.90
CA TRP A 195 2.80 -1.46 -9.58
C TRP A 195 1.50 -0.63 -9.49
N LEU A 196 1.17 -0.11 -8.30
CA LEU A 196 -0.03 0.70 -8.09
C LEU A 196 0.01 2.03 -8.88
N VAL A 197 1.17 2.69 -8.94
CA VAL A 197 1.34 3.91 -9.74
C VAL A 197 1.18 3.59 -11.22
N ASN A 198 1.80 2.53 -11.73
CA ASN A 198 1.65 2.11 -13.12
C ASN A 198 0.19 1.78 -13.45
N ALA A 199 -0.51 1.07 -12.56
CA ALA A 199 -1.93 0.79 -12.68
C ALA A 199 -2.78 2.06 -12.80
N LYS A 200 -2.53 3.05 -11.93
CA LYS A 200 -3.20 4.36 -11.96
C LYS A 200 -2.92 5.10 -13.27
N ILE A 201 -1.68 5.07 -13.77
CA ILE A 201 -1.30 5.73 -15.03
C ILE A 201 -1.99 5.06 -16.23
N THR A 202 -1.96 3.73 -16.31
CA THR A 202 -2.57 2.96 -17.41
C THR A 202 -4.08 3.17 -17.48
N THR A 203 -4.73 3.27 -16.32
CA THR A 203 -6.18 3.47 -16.21
C THR A 203 -6.62 4.92 -16.28
N ALA A 204 -5.71 5.90 -16.18
CA ALA A 204 -6.03 7.33 -16.10
C ALA A 204 -6.94 7.82 -17.24
N LYS A 205 -6.64 7.45 -18.50
CA LYS A 205 -7.44 7.86 -19.67
C LYS A 205 -8.88 7.34 -19.64
N CYS A 206 -9.15 6.26 -18.90
CA CYS A 206 -10.50 5.72 -18.78
C CYS A 206 -11.41 6.65 -17.96
N PHE A 207 -10.84 7.59 -17.21
CA PHE A 207 -11.57 8.59 -16.42
C PHE A 207 -11.93 9.85 -17.21
N ASP A 208 -11.39 10.02 -18.42
CA ASP A 208 -11.75 11.13 -19.31
C ASP A 208 -13.22 11.04 -19.76
N ILE A 209 -13.78 12.18 -20.19
CA ILE A 209 -15.15 12.25 -20.71
C ILE A 209 -15.17 11.67 -22.13
N PRO A 210 -15.86 10.54 -22.36
CA PRO A 210 -15.88 9.88 -23.65
C PRO A 210 -16.71 10.68 -24.68
N GLN A 211 -16.24 10.70 -25.92
CA GLN A 211 -16.88 11.42 -27.02
C GLN A 211 -17.91 10.57 -27.79
N ASN A 212 -17.73 9.25 -27.79
CA ASN A 212 -18.52 8.29 -28.56
C ASN A 212 -18.54 6.90 -27.88
N ILE A 213 -19.41 6.01 -28.38
CA ILE A 213 -19.60 4.65 -27.83
C ILE A 213 -18.32 3.80 -27.95
N SER A 214 -17.48 4.06 -28.94
CA SER A 214 -16.21 3.34 -29.14
C SER A 214 -15.24 3.63 -27.99
N GLU A 215 -15.05 4.90 -27.63
CA GLU A 215 -14.21 5.31 -26.50
C GLU A 215 -14.69 4.76 -25.15
N VAL A 216 -16.01 4.72 -24.92
CA VAL A 216 -16.58 4.05 -23.74
C VAL A 216 -16.23 2.57 -23.74
N SER A 217 -16.37 1.90 -24.89
CA SER A 217 -16.08 0.47 -25.01
C SER A 217 -14.59 0.15 -24.81
N THR A 218 -13.69 0.97 -25.37
CA THR A 218 -12.24 0.83 -25.15
C THR A 218 -11.87 1.08 -23.69
N SER A 219 -12.48 2.07 -23.03
CA SER A 219 -12.21 2.37 -21.63
C SER A 219 -12.72 1.26 -20.70
N LEU A 220 -13.92 0.72 -20.96
CA LEU A 220 -14.45 -0.44 -20.25
C LEU A 220 -13.54 -1.65 -20.39
N GLN A 221 -13.15 -1.98 -21.63
CA GLN A 221 -12.26 -3.11 -21.90
C GLN A 221 -10.96 -2.99 -21.10
N LYS A 222 -10.33 -1.81 -21.11
CA LYS A 222 -9.09 -1.58 -20.35
C LYS A 222 -9.27 -1.73 -18.84
N ILE A 223 -10.38 -1.25 -18.28
CA ILE A 223 -10.68 -1.42 -16.86
C ILE A 223 -10.90 -2.91 -16.55
N GLN A 224 -11.63 -3.64 -17.39
CA GLN A 224 -11.89 -5.08 -17.24
C GLN A 224 -10.62 -5.93 -17.33
N GLU A 225 -9.76 -5.64 -18.31
CA GLU A 225 -8.43 -6.26 -18.43
C GLU A 225 -7.64 -6.04 -17.13
N PHE A 226 -7.60 -4.79 -16.63
CA PHE A 226 -6.90 -4.49 -15.39
C PHE A 226 -7.50 -5.20 -14.17
N LEU A 227 -8.83 -5.24 -14.04
CA LEU A 227 -9.52 -5.94 -12.96
C LEU A 227 -9.27 -7.44 -13.01
N SER A 228 -9.15 -8.04 -14.21
CA SER A 228 -8.77 -9.44 -14.36
C SER A 228 -7.33 -9.72 -13.91
N GLU A 229 -6.42 -8.75 -14.06
CA GLU A 229 -5.03 -8.84 -13.59
C GLU A 229 -4.84 -8.37 -12.14
N SER A 230 -5.92 -7.97 -11.45
CA SER A 230 -5.87 -7.40 -10.10
C SER A 230 -5.31 -8.35 -9.04
N GLU A 231 -5.35 -9.66 -9.30
CA GLU A 231 -4.72 -10.69 -8.47
C GLU A 231 -3.22 -10.44 -8.27
N ASN A 232 -2.52 -9.95 -9.30
CA ASN A 232 -1.09 -9.61 -9.20
C ASN A 232 -0.87 -8.46 -8.20
N GLY A 233 -1.74 -7.45 -8.23
CA GLY A 233 -1.74 -6.34 -7.26
C GLY A 233 -2.01 -6.82 -5.84
N GLN A 234 -3.03 -7.65 -5.67
CA GLN A 234 -3.39 -8.23 -4.39
C GLN A 234 -2.26 -9.12 -3.83
N HIS A 235 -1.61 -9.91 -4.69
CA HIS A 235 -0.46 -10.73 -4.31
C HIS A 235 0.72 -9.87 -3.83
N LYS A 236 1.07 -8.80 -4.56
CA LYS A 236 2.12 -7.84 -4.14
C LYS A 236 1.78 -7.18 -2.81
N LEU A 237 0.52 -6.79 -2.62
CA LEU A 237 0.04 -6.25 -1.34
C LEU A 237 0.24 -7.29 -0.23
N ASN A 238 -0.28 -8.51 -0.39
CA ASN A 238 -0.18 -9.57 0.61
C ASN A 238 1.27 -9.91 0.97
N MET A 239 2.18 -9.95 -0.01
CA MET A 239 3.59 -10.16 0.22
C MET A 239 4.22 -9.04 1.05
N MET A 240 3.88 -7.78 0.77
CA MET A 240 4.32 -6.63 1.57
C MET A 240 3.73 -6.68 2.99
N LEU A 241 2.48 -7.11 3.15
CA LEU A 241 1.82 -7.25 4.46
C LEU A 241 2.51 -8.30 5.33
N SER A 242 2.70 -9.51 4.81
CA SER A 242 3.39 -10.61 5.51
C SER A 242 4.78 -10.18 5.97
N LYS A 243 5.58 -9.57 5.08
CA LYS A 243 6.91 -9.06 5.44
C LYS A 243 6.86 -7.94 6.50
N GLY A 244 5.85 -7.08 6.44
CA GLY A 244 5.65 -6.00 7.41
C GLY A 244 5.24 -6.50 8.79
N GLU A 245 4.40 -7.53 8.85
CA GLU A 245 3.98 -8.19 10.09
C GLU A 245 5.16 -8.88 10.76
N LEU A 246 5.90 -9.71 10.00
CA LEU A 246 7.14 -10.34 10.46
C LEU A 246 8.13 -9.30 10.98
N LEU A 247 8.39 -8.24 10.20
CA LEU A 247 9.31 -7.16 10.61
C LEU A 247 8.84 -6.44 11.89
N SER A 248 7.52 -6.31 12.11
CA SER A 248 6.99 -5.63 13.30
C SER A 248 7.22 -6.41 14.59
N THR A 249 7.40 -7.73 14.52
CA THR A 249 7.68 -8.58 15.70
C THR A 249 9.06 -8.31 16.31
N LEU A 250 10.04 -7.88 15.51
CA LEU A 250 11.43 -7.68 15.98
C LEU A 250 11.73 -6.23 16.37
N LEU A 251 10.91 -5.29 15.89
CA LEU A 251 11.15 -3.86 16.06
C LEU A 251 10.62 -3.36 17.40
N THR A 252 11.22 -2.27 17.89
CA THR A 252 10.67 -1.53 19.03
C THR A 252 9.26 -1.05 18.72
N LYS A 253 8.41 -0.88 19.75
CA LYS A 253 7.01 -0.43 19.61
C LYS A 253 6.88 0.83 18.73
N GLU A 254 7.81 1.76 18.83
CA GLU A 254 7.82 2.99 18.01
C GLU A 254 8.12 2.72 16.54
N LYS A 255 9.17 1.95 16.23
CA LYS A 255 9.52 1.59 14.85
C LYS A 255 8.43 0.72 14.21
N ALA A 256 7.84 -0.20 14.97
CA ALA A 256 6.73 -1.05 14.53
C ALA A 256 5.49 -0.22 14.16
N LYS A 257 5.15 0.83 14.92
CA LYS A 257 4.08 1.78 14.53
C LYS A 257 4.32 2.42 13.17
N GLY A 258 5.57 2.78 12.86
CA GLY A 258 5.95 3.34 11.55
C GLY A 258 5.73 2.35 10.40
N ILE A 259 6.02 1.06 10.60
CA ILE A 259 5.74 0.00 9.61
C ILE A 259 4.25 -0.21 9.46
N GLN A 260 3.51 -0.29 10.57
CA GLN A 260 2.06 -0.47 10.56
C GLN A 260 1.34 0.69 9.85
N ALA A 261 1.77 1.94 10.05
CA ALA A 261 1.21 3.09 9.34
C ALA A 261 1.38 2.98 7.82
N LYS A 262 2.56 2.57 7.35
CA LYS A 262 2.83 2.34 5.92
C LYS A 262 1.97 1.21 5.34
N VAL A 263 1.83 0.12 6.10
CA VAL A 263 0.97 -1.01 5.74
C VAL A 263 -0.49 -0.59 5.63
N THR A 264 -1.01 0.16 6.61
CA THR A 264 -2.39 0.64 6.61
C THR A 264 -2.65 1.60 5.45
N ALA A 265 -1.74 2.55 5.20
CA ALA A 265 -1.86 3.46 4.06
C ALA A 265 -1.90 2.71 2.72
N ALA A 266 -1.02 1.73 2.53
CA ALA A 266 -1.00 0.91 1.31
C ALA A 266 -2.29 0.08 1.12
N LYS A 267 -2.86 -0.47 2.20
CA LYS A 267 -4.17 -1.15 2.14
C LYS A 267 -5.29 -0.21 1.71
N GLU A 268 -5.30 1.00 2.27
CA GLU A 268 -6.31 2.00 1.96
C GLU A 268 -6.18 2.52 0.53
N ASP A 269 -4.95 2.78 0.07
CA ASP A 269 -4.67 3.16 -1.33
C ASP A 269 -5.13 2.09 -2.32
N TRP A 270 -4.89 0.81 -2.01
CA TRP A 270 -5.38 -0.31 -2.82
C TRP A 270 -6.90 -0.36 -2.87
N LYS A 271 -7.53 -0.32 -1.69
CA LYS A 271 -8.98 -0.37 -1.56
C LYS A 271 -9.66 0.78 -2.31
N ASN A 272 -9.17 2.00 -2.13
CA ASN A 272 -9.70 3.19 -2.80
C ASN A 272 -9.52 3.11 -4.31
N PHE A 273 -8.35 2.69 -4.77
CA PHE A 273 -8.11 2.51 -6.20
C PHE A 273 -9.03 1.44 -6.81
N HIS A 274 -9.14 0.28 -6.17
CA HIS A 274 -9.98 -0.82 -6.65
C HIS A 274 -11.47 -0.43 -6.65
N SER A 275 -11.94 0.22 -5.57
CA SER A 275 -13.31 0.74 -5.49
C SER A 275 -13.62 1.77 -6.58
N ASN A 276 -12.69 2.70 -6.83
CA ASN A 276 -12.85 3.71 -7.87
C ASN A 276 -12.91 3.08 -9.27
N LEU A 277 -12.17 2.01 -9.52
CA LEU A 277 -12.23 1.28 -10.79
C LEU A 277 -13.59 0.60 -10.99
N HIS A 278 -14.10 -0.14 -9.99
CA HIS A 278 -15.43 -0.76 -10.05
C HIS A 278 -16.54 0.27 -10.23
N GLN A 279 -16.47 1.38 -9.49
CA GLN A 279 -17.43 2.47 -9.65
C GLN A 279 -17.38 3.05 -11.07
N LYS A 280 -16.18 3.24 -11.62
CA LYS A 280 -16.00 3.76 -12.97
C LYS A 280 -16.47 2.76 -14.04
N GLU A 281 -16.22 1.47 -13.86
CA GLU A 281 -16.73 0.41 -14.73
C GLU A 281 -18.26 0.47 -14.80
N SER A 282 -18.94 0.41 -13.66
CA SER A 282 -20.41 0.46 -13.60
C SER A 282 -20.96 1.75 -14.22
N ALA A 283 -20.31 2.89 -13.98
CA ALA A 283 -20.68 4.16 -14.59
C ALA A 283 -20.55 4.14 -16.12
N LEU A 284 -19.46 3.56 -16.65
CA LEU A 284 -19.25 3.44 -18.09
C LEU A 284 -20.19 2.42 -18.74
N GLU A 285 -20.55 1.33 -18.06
CA GLU A 285 -21.55 0.37 -18.55
C GLU A 285 -22.92 1.00 -18.69
N ASN A 286 -23.37 1.72 -17.65
CA ASN A 286 -24.62 2.46 -17.70
C ASN A 286 -24.59 3.53 -18.80
N LEU A 287 -23.50 4.28 -18.90
CA LEU A 287 -23.31 5.28 -19.96
C LEU A 287 -23.38 4.66 -21.35
N LYS A 288 -22.76 3.48 -21.56
CA LYS A 288 -22.82 2.75 -22.82
C LYS A 288 -24.25 2.37 -23.20
N ILE A 289 -25.06 1.94 -22.23
CA ILE A 289 -26.48 1.62 -22.45
C ILE A 289 -27.25 2.89 -22.85
N GLN A 290 -27.07 3.99 -22.13
CA GLN A 290 -27.74 5.25 -22.42
C GLN A 290 -27.35 5.82 -23.80
N MET A 291 -26.06 5.77 -24.16
CA MET A 291 -25.60 6.21 -25.48
C MET A 291 -26.21 5.34 -26.59
N LYS A 292 -26.27 4.02 -26.41
CA LYS A 292 -26.92 3.12 -27.39
C LYS A 292 -28.41 3.40 -27.51
N ASP A 293 -29.12 3.60 -26.40
CA ASP A 293 -30.55 3.93 -26.40
C ASP A 293 -30.83 5.28 -27.09
N PHE A 294 -29.93 6.25 -26.93
CA PHE A 294 -29.98 7.50 -27.70
C PHE A 294 -29.82 7.23 -29.21
N GLU A 295 -28.80 6.48 -29.62
CA GLU A 295 -28.55 6.18 -31.04
C GLU A 295 -29.71 5.44 -31.70
N VAL A 296 -30.25 4.40 -31.03
CA VAL A 296 -31.42 3.64 -31.49
C VAL A 296 -32.66 4.54 -31.67
N SER A 297 -32.77 5.63 -30.89
CA SER A 297 -33.86 6.59 -31.03
C SER A 297 -33.58 7.66 -32.09
N ALA A 298 -32.32 8.03 -32.30
CA ALA A 298 -31.91 9.07 -33.22
C ALA A 298 -31.94 8.60 -34.68
N GLU A 299 -31.48 7.37 -34.95
CA GLU A 299 -31.37 6.80 -36.31
C GLU A 299 -32.72 6.82 -37.07
N PRO A 300 -33.85 6.33 -36.51
CA PRO A 300 -35.12 6.33 -37.23
C PRO A 300 -35.63 7.73 -37.54
N ILE A 301 -35.41 8.70 -36.63
CA ILE A 301 -35.80 10.10 -36.83
C ILE A 301 -34.98 10.71 -37.96
N GLN A 302 -33.66 10.48 -37.97
CA GLN A 302 -32.75 10.97 -39.00
C GLN A 302 -33.09 10.40 -40.38
N ASP A 303 -33.34 9.10 -40.46
CA ASP A 303 -33.73 8.41 -41.69
C ASP A 303 -35.05 8.92 -42.23
N TRP A 304 -36.04 9.07 -41.35
CA TRP A 304 -37.36 9.58 -41.74
C TRP A 304 -37.27 11.03 -42.20
N LEU A 305 -36.59 11.91 -41.46
CA LEU A 305 -36.38 13.31 -41.86
C LEU A 305 -35.73 13.40 -43.24
N SER A 306 -34.67 12.63 -43.49
CA SER A 306 -33.94 12.65 -44.77
C SER A 306 -34.80 12.16 -45.93
N LYS A 307 -35.59 11.09 -45.73
CA LYS A 307 -36.50 10.54 -46.74
C LYS A 307 -37.65 11.51 -47.05
N THR A 308 -38.26 12.06 -46.01
CA THR A 308 -39.39 12.99 -46.14
C THR A 308 -38.94 14.33 -46.73
N GLU A 309 -37.77 14.84 -46.35
CA GLU A 309 -37.18 16.04 -46.95
C GLU A 309 -37.00 15.88 -48.46
N LYS A 310 -36.43 14.76 -48.90
CA LYS A 310 -36.31 14.44 -50.32
C LYS A 310 -37.68 14.37 -51.01
N MET A 311 -38.65 13.68 -50.42
CA MET A 311 -40.01 13.57 -50.97
C MET A 311 -40.69 14.94 -51.11
N VAL A 312 -40.60 15.78 -50.08
CA VAL A 312 -41.17 17.12 -50.10
C VAL A 312 -40.45 17.99 -51.10
N HIS A 313 -39.13 17.88 -51.25
CA HIS A 313 -38.36 18.63 -52.24
C HIS A 313 -38.77 18.28 -53.67
N GLU A 314 -38.95 16.98 -53.96
CA GLU A 314 -39.35 16.44 -55.26
C GLU A 314 -40.81 16.72 -55.63
N SER A 315 -41.67 17.14 -54.69
CA SER A 315 -43.07 17.49 -54.99
C SER A 315 -43.17 18.67 -55.97
N SER A 316 -44.01 18.49 -57.00
CA SER A 316 -44.25 19.49 -58.05
C SER A 316 -45.58 20.20 -57.85
N ASN A 317 -45.59 21.50 -58.13
CA ASN A 317 -46.82 22.30 -58.16
C ASN A 317 -47.34 22.51 -59.58
N ARG A 318 -46.63 21.98 -60.59
CA ARG A 318 -47.03 22.03 -61.99
C ARG A 318 -47.57 20.66 -62.38
N LEU A 319 -48.88 20.52 -62.28
CA LEU A 319 -49.62 19.28 -62.53
C LEU A 319 -50.69 19.55 -63.60
N TYR A 320 -50.97 18.52 -64.41
CA TYR A 320 -51.67 18.65 -65.68
C TYR A 320 -53.18 18.87 -65.55
N ASP A 321 -53.82 18.33 -64.50
CA ASP A 321 -55.26 18.48 -64.26
C ASP A 321 -55.59 18.78 -62.78
N LEU A 322 -56.86 19.09 -62.50
CA LEU A 322 -57.34 19.37 -61.14
C LEU A 322 -57.26 18.14 -60.22
N PRO A 323 -57.65 16.92 -60.64
CA PRO A 323 -57.45 15.71 -59.85
C PRO A 323 -56.01 15.46 -59.41
N ALA A 324 -55.02 15.62 -60.30
CA ALA A 324 -53.60 15.47 -59.95
C ALA A 324 -53.16 16.50 -58.92
N LYS A 325 -53.57 17.77 -59.08
CA LYS A 325 -53.30 18.83 -58.09
C LYS A 325 -53.87 18.51 -56.71
N ARG A 326 -55.12 18.04 -56.64
CA ARG A 326 -55.76 17.61 -55.38
C ARG A 326 -55.06 16.41 -54.75
N ARG A 327 -54.60 15.45 -55.56
CA ARG A 327 -53.84 14.29 -55.05
C ARG A 327 -52.51 14.70 -54.42
N GLU A 328 -51.75 15.58 -55.07
CA GLU A 328 -50.49 16.06 -54.52
C GLU A 328 -50.70 16.93 -53.27
N GLN A 329 -51.77 17.74 -53.26
CA GLN A 329 -52.20 18.50 -52.07
C GLN A 329 -52.48 17.57 -50.88
N GLN A 330 -53.31 16.53 -51.08
CA GLN A 330 -53.62 15.54 -50.04
C GLN A 330 -52.36 14.81 -49.55
N LYS A 331 -51.46 14.44 -50.47
CA LYS A 331 -50.18 13.81 -50.12
C LYS A 331 -49.33 14.72 -49.21
N LEU A 332 -49.17 16.00 -49.55
CA LEU A 332 -48.39 16.93 -48.72
C LEU A 332 -49.10 17.27 -47.40
N GLN A 333 -50.43 17.27 -47.37
CA GLN A 333 -51.19 17.40 -46.11
C GLN A 333 -50.96 16.20 -45.19
N SER A 334 -50.98 14.96 -45.73
CA SER A 334 -50.63 13.75 -44.98
C SER A 334 -49.20 13.81 -44.43
N VAL A 335 -48.23 14.25 -45.26
CA VAL A 335 -46.85 14.44 -44.80
C VAL A 335 -46.77 15.49 -43.68
N LEU A 336 -47.55 16.57 -43.77
CA LEU A 336 -47.60 17.59 -42.73
C LEU A 336 -48.15 17.03 -41.41
N GLU A 337 -49.18 16.19 -41.46
CA GLU A 337 -49.71 15.48 -40.27
C GLU A 337 -48.64 14.54 -39.69
N GLU A 338 -47.95 13.76 -40.53
CA GLU A 338 -46.84 12.90 -40.09
C GLU A 338 -45.72 13.71 -39.42
N ILE A 339 -45.35 14.87 -39.96
CA ILE A 339 -44.37 15.78 -39.32
C ILE A 339 -44.78 16.15 -37.90
N HIS A 340 -46.06 16.43 -37.64
CA HIS A 340 -46.50 16.73 -36.27
C HIS A 340 -46.38 15.50 -35.35
N CYS A 341 -46.59 14.28 -35.86
CA CYS A 341 -46.43 13.05 -35.08
C CYS A 341 -44.98 12.74 -34.66
N TYR A 342 -43.97 13.32 -35.32
CA TYR A 342 -42.57 13.15 -34.96
C TYR A 342 -42.07 14.16 -33.90
N GLU A 343 -42.82 15.22 -33.60
CA GLU A 343 -42.45 16.21 -32.59
C GLU A 343 -42.23 15.61 -31.18
N PRO A 344 -43.11 14.72 -30.66
CA PRO A 344 -42.90 14.07 -29.38
C PRO A 344 -41.65 13.19 -29.35
N GLN A 345 -41.32 12.53 -30.46
CA GLN A 345 -40.14 11.68 -30.57
C GLN A 345 -38.85 12.51 -30.49
N LEU A 346 -38.83 13.66 -31.16
CA LEU A 346 -37.72 14.60 -31.09
C LEU A 346 -37.57 15.21 -29.69
N ASN A 347 -38.67 15.50 -29.00
CA ASN A 347 -38.63 15.98 -27.61
C ASN A 347 -38.09 14.92 -26.66
N ARG A 348 -38.51 13.66 -26.80
CA ARG A 348 -37.91 12.53 -26.05
C ARG A 348 -36.43 12.38 -26.33
N LEU A 349 -35.99 12.61 -27.57
CA LEU A 349 -34.56 12.57 -27.93
C LEU A 349 -33.77 13.72 -27.26
N LYS A 350 -34.37 14.92 -27.14
CA LYS A 350 -33.78 16.05 -26.39
C LYS A 350 -33.59 15.69 -24.91
N GLU A 351 -34.58 15.07 -24.27
CA GLU A 351 -34.49 14.62 -22.88
C GLU A 351 -33.36 13.61 -22.69
N LYS A 352 -33.26 12.60 -23.58
CA LYS A 352 -32.15 11.63 -23.55
C LYS A 352 -30.78 12.28 -23.71
N ALA A 353 -30.62 13.23 -24.63
CA ALA A 353 -29.37 13.98 -24.78
C ALA A 353 -29.06 14.87 -23.57
N GLN A 354 -30.09 15.39 -22.90
CA GLN A 354 -29.91 16.15 -21.67
C GLN A 354 -29.41 15.25 -20.54
N GLN A 355 -30.02 14.09 -20.34
CA GLN A 355 -29.59 13.09 -19.34
C GLN A 355 -28.15 12.63 -19.54
N LEU A 356 -27.74 12.38 -20.79
CA LEU A 356 -26.34 12.04 -21.13
C LEU A 356 -25.33 13.16 -20.80
N TRP A 357 -25.78 14.41 -20.79
CA TRP A 357 -24.95 15.56 -20.45
C TRP A 357 -24.97 15.89 -18.95
N GLU A 358 -26.06 15.56 -18.25
CA GLU A 358 -26.16 15.76 -16.81
C GLU A 358 -25.02 15.01 -16.10
N GLY A 359 -24.29 15.72 -15.24
CA GLY A 359 -23.08 15.19 -14.59
C GLY A 359 -21.84 15.10 -15.48
N GLN A 360 -21.84 15.68 -16.68
CA GLN A 360 -20.72 15.65 -17.64
C GLN A 360 -20.29 14.21 -18.03
N ALA A 361 -21.24 13.28 -18.02
CA ALA A 361 -20.98 11.87 -18.29
C ALA A 361 -20.60 11.61 -19.76
N ALA A 362 -21.14 12.38 -20.71
CA ALA A 362 -20.81 12.33 -22.13
C ALA A 362 -20.44 13.71 -22.71
N SER A 363 -19.81 13.69 -23.88
CA SER A 363 -19.55 14.91 -24.66
C SER A 363 -20.81 15.66 -25.11
N LYS A 364 -20.65 16.94 -25.48
CA LYS A 364 -21.68 17.77 -26.10
C LYS A 364 -22.13 17.27 -27.48
N SER A 365 -21.42 16.29 -28.07
CA SER A 365 -21.74 15.70 -29.38
C SER A 365 -23.21 15.28 -29.50
N PHE A 366 -23.79 14.69 -28.44
CA PHE A 366 -25.20 14.29 -28.40
C PHE A 366 -26.17 15.48 -28.49
N ARG A 367 -25.86 16.57 -27.79
CA ARG A 367 -26.64 17.83 -27.87
C ARG A 367 -26.54 18.47 -29.25
N HIS A 368 -25.36 18.45 -29.85
CA HIS A 368 -25.17 18.94 -31.21
C HIS A 368 -25.99 18.13 -32.21
N ARG A 369 -26.01 16.80 -32.09
CA ARG A 369 -26.82 15.93 -32.94
C ARG A 369 -28.31 16.20 -32.80
N VAL A 370 -28.82 16.36 -31.58
CA VAL A 370 -30.22 16.77 -31.35
C VAL A 370 -30.53 18.14 -31.95
N SER A 371 -29.61 19.10 -31.84
CA SER A 371 -29.78 20.44 -32.41
C SER A 371 -29.86 20.39 -33.92
N GLN A 372 -29.02 19.57 -34.57
CA GLN A 372 -29.04 19.34 -36.01
C GLN A 372 -30.38 18.73 -36.47
N LEU A 373 -30.83 17.65 -35.82
CA LEU A 373 -32.11 17.01 -36.15
C LEU A 373 -33.29 17.96 -35.91
N SER A 374 -33.24 18.77 -34.86
CA SER A 374 -34.27 19.79 -34.59
C SER A 374 -34.32 20.88 -35.66
N SER A 375 -33.15 21.31 -36.15
CA SER A 375 -33.07 22.28 -37.25
C SER A 375 -33.62 21.70 -38.55
N GLN A 376 -33.28 20.46 -38.88
CA GLN A 376 -33.80 19.76 -40.06
C GLN A 376 -35.32 19.61 -39.99
N TYR A 377 -35.85 19.18 -38.84
CA TYR A 377 -37.28 19.08 -38.58
C TYR A 377 -38.01 20.41 -38.84
N LEU A 378 -37.50 21.52 -38.28
CA LEU A 378 -38.12 22.83 -38.43
C LEU A 378 -38.10 23.30 -39.89
N ALA A 379 -36.97 23.12 -40.57
CA ALA A 379 -36.83 23.46 -41.99
C ALA A 379 -37.83 22.67 -42.86
N LEU A 380 -37.94 21.36 -42.64
CA LEU A 380 -38.88 20.48 -43.34
C LEU A 380 -40.33 20.86 -43.06
N SER A 381 -40.69 21.15 -41.81
CA SER A 381 -42.03 21.61 -41.42
C SER A 381 -42.42 22.89 -42.17
N ASN A 382 -41.52 23.88 -42.19
CA ASN A 382 -41.77 25.15 -42.86
C ASN A 382 -41.89 24.99 -44.38
N LEU A 383 -40.97 24.24 -45.01
CA LEU A 383 -41.02 23.95 -46.44
C LEU A 383 -42.31 23.23 -46.85
N THR A 384 -42.75 22.26 -46.04
CA THR A 384 -43.99 21.51 -46.29
C THR A 384 -45.20 22.42 -46.19
N LYS A 385 -45.29 23.25 -45.14
CA LYS A 385 -46.36 24.25 -44.97
C LYS A 385 -46.45 25.23 -46.14
N GLU A 386 -45.30 25.71 -46.62
CA GLU A 386 -45.23 26.61 -47.78
C GLU A 386 -45.75 25.91 -49.05
N LYS A 387 -45.30 24.68 -49.32
CA LYS A 387 -45.75 23.93 -50.50
C LYS A 387 -47.23 23.57 -50.45
N VAL A 388 -47.76 23.18 -49.29
CA VAL A 388 -49.20 22.94 -49.07
C VAL A 388 -49.99 24.22 -49.35
N SER A 389 -49.64 25.33 -48.71
CA SER A 389 -50.33 26.61 -48.89
C SER A 389 -50.34 27.06 -50.36
N ARG A 390 -49.23 26.84 -51.08
CA ARG A 390 -49.14 27.13 -52.51
C ARG A 390 -50.01 26.21 -53.36
N LEU A 391 -50.09 24.92 -53.03
CA LEU A 391 -50.97 23.98 -53.72
C LEU A 391 -52.46 24.26 -53.42
N ASP A 392 -52.80 24.63 -52.19
CA ASP A 392 -54.16 25.03 -51.81
C ASP A 392 -54.64 26.19 -52.70
N ARG A 393 -53.78 27.21 -52.90
CA ARG A 393 -54.08 28.34 -53.78
C ARG A 393 -54.26 27.89 -55.25
N ILE A 394 -53.35 27.06 -55.77
CA ILE A 394 -53.41 26.56 -57.15
C ILE A 394 -54.67 25.71 -57.39
N VAL A 395 -55.07 24.90 -56.40
CA VAL A 395 -56.30 24.10 -56.46
C VAL A 395 -57.53 25.00 -56.42
N ALA A 396 -57.55 26.02 -55.55
CA ALA A 396 -58.64 26.98 -55.48
C ALA A 396 -58.81 27.77 -56.79
N GLU A 397 -57.71 28.29 -57.36
CA GLU A 397 -57.70 29.00 -58.65
C GLU A 397 -58.21 28.09 -59.78
N HIS A 398 -57.75 26.83 -59.87
CA HIS A 398 -58.22 25.89 -60.88
C HIS A 398 -59.70 25.52 -60.67
N ASN A 399 -60.15 25.33 -59.43
CA ASN A 399 -61.56 25.08 -59.14
C ASN A 399 -62.45 26.23 -59.64
N GLN A 400 -62.06 27.48 -59.38
CA GLN A 400 -62.79 28.66 -59.85
C GLN A 400 -62.84 28.72 -61.38
N PHE A 401 -61.71 28.44 -62.04
CA PHE A 401 -61.67 28.36 -63.50
C PHE A 401 -62.58 27.25 -64.06
N SER A 402 -62.55 26.05 -63.46
CA SER A 402 -63.42 24.94 -63.87
C SER A 402 -64.91 25.24 -63.65
N LEU A 403 -65.25 25.94 -62.56
CA LEU A 403 -66.63 26.42 -62.32
C LEU A 403 -67.05 27.41 -63.39
N GLY A 404 -66.22 28.41 -63.71
CA GLY A 404 -66.50 29.37 -64.77
C GLY A 404 -66.66 28.74 -66.15
N ILE A 405 -65.86 27.72 -66.49
CA ILE A 405 -66.06 26.92 -67.71
C ILE A 405 -67.43 26.26 -67.70
N LYS A 406 -67.82 25.63 -66.58
CA LYS A 406 -69.11 24.94 -66.47
C LYS A 406 -70.27 25.92 -66.58
N GLU A 407 -70.20 27.05 -65.89
CA GLU A 407 -71.21 28.11 -65.97
C GLU A 407 -71.38 28.63 -67.41
N LEU A 408 -70.27 28.84 -68.13
CA LEU A 408 -70.29 29.23 -69.54
C LEU A 408 -70.89 28.14 -70.44
N GLN A 409 -70.54 26.87 -70.21
CA GLN A 409 -71.07 25.73 -70.96
C GLN A 409 -72.57 25.53 -70.74
N ASP A 410 -73.02 25.64 -69.49
CA ASP A 410 -74.44 25.55 -69.11
C ASP A 410 -75.21 26.71 -69.77
N TRP A 411 -74.71 27.94 -69.64
CA TRP A 411 -75.28 29.12 -70.32
C TRP A 411 -75.34 28.96 -71.85
N MET A 412 -74.26 28.46 -72.46
CA MET A 412 -74.19 28.26 -73.92
C MET A 412 -75.20 27.20 -74.37
N THR A 413 -75.39 26.14 -73.59
CA THR A 413 -76.38 25.08 -73.86
C THR A 413 -77.80 25.65 -73.79
N ASP A 414 -78.09 26.43 -72.76
CA ASP A 414 -79.39 27.11 -72.60
C ASP A 414 -79.63 28.12 -73.73
N ALA A 415 -78.62 28.90 -74.12
CA ALA A 415 -78.70 29.86 -75.22
C ALA A 415 -78.94 29.18 -76.57
N ILE A 416 -78.26 28.06 -76.85
CA ILE A 416 -78.47 27.26 -78.06
C ILE A 416 -79.89 26.67 -78.08
N HIS A 417 -80.35 26.11 -76.98
CA HIS A 417 -81.71 25.57 -76.87
C HIS A 417 -82.77 26.67 -77.05
N MET A 418 -82.53 27.87 -76.51
CA MET A 418 -83.40 29.02 -76.71
C MET A 418 -83.45 29.45 -78.19
N LEU A 419 -82.30 29.50 -78.86
CA LEU A 419 -82.22 29.83 -80.29
C LEU A 419 -82.98 28.80 -81.16
N ASP A 420 -82.80 27.51 -80.89
CA ASP A 420 -83.50 26.44 -81.63
C ASP A 420 -85.03 26.55 -81.49
N SER A 421 -85.50 26.90 -80.28
CA SER A 421 -86.93 27.14 -80.03
C SER A 421 -87.52 28.30 -80.86
N TYR A 422 -86.69 29.28 -81.25
CA TYR A 422 -87.10 30.41 -82.09
C TYR A 422 -87.18 30.05 -83.57
N CYS A 423 -86.47 29.00 -84.01
CA CYS A 423 -86.46 28.51 -85.38
C CYS A 423 -87.70 27.67 -85.76
N HIS A 424 -88.53 27.28 -84.80
CA HIS A 424 -89.76 26.53 -85.10
C HIS A 424 -90.81 27.40 -85.82
N PRO A 425 -91.36 26.95 -86.97
CA PRO A 425 -92.32 27.73 -87.75
C PRO A 425 -93.61 27.98 -86.95
N THR A 426 -94.08 29.23 -86.95
CA THR A 426 -95.34 29.65 -86.30
C THR A 426 -96.11 30.60 -87.21
N SER A 427 -97.45 30.51 -87.18
CA SER A 427 -98.34 31.39 -87.95
C SER A 427 -98.75 32.64 -87.17
N ASP A 428 -98.32 32.77 -85.92
CA ASP A 428 -98.64 33.91 -85.05
C ASP A 428 -97.61 35.04 -85.19
N LYS A 429 -98.04 36.16 -85.76
CA LYS A 429 -97.20 37.34 -85.98
C LYS A 429 -96.67 37.95 -84.67
N SER A 430 -97.45 37.90 -83.59
CA SER A 430 -97.03 38.46 -82.29
C SER A 430 -95.84 37.69 -81.69
N VAL A 431 -95.79 36.38 -81.96
CA VAL A 431 -94.69 35.50 -81.54
C VAL A 431 -93.44 35.77 -82.37
N LEU A 432 -93.58 35.99 -83.69
CA LEU A 432 -92.45 36.36 -84.56
C LEU A 432 -91.87 37.72 -84.18
N ASP A 433 -92.69 38.74 -83.95
CA ASP A 433 -92.22 40.07 -83.55
C ASP A 433 -91.49 40.03 -82.18
N SER A 434 -92.01 39.24 -81.23
CA SER A 434 -91.35 39.01 -79.92
C SER A 434 -90.02 38.27 -80.03
N ARG A 435 -89.92 37.26 -80.90
CA ARG A 435 -88.66 36.53 -81.18
C ARG A 435 -87.64 37.45 -81.84
N THR A 436 -88.05 38.25 -82.83
CA THR A 436 -87.17 39.21 -83.52
C THR A 436 -86.63 40.26 -82.54
N LEU A 437 -87.47 40.85 -81.69
CA LEU A 437 -87.03 41.79 -80.65
C LEU A 437 -85.99 41.17 -79.69
N LYS A 438 -86.21 39.93 -79.24
CA LYS A 438 -85.26 39.25 -78.34
C LYS A 438 -83.93 38.92 -79.05
N LEU A 439 -83.98 38.54 -80.31
CA LEU A 439 -82.79 38.29 -81.13
C LEU A 439 -82.01 39.58 -81.42
N GLU A 440 -82.70 40.68 -81.73
CA GLU A 440 -82.08 42.00 -81.92
C GLU A 440 -81.35 42.46 -80.65
N VAL A 441 -81.97 42.31 -79.48
CA VAL A 441 -81.31 42.62 -78.20
C VAL A 441 -80.04 41.80 -78.01
N CYS A 442 -80.04 40.49 -78.30
CA CYS A 442 -78.85 39.64 -78.18
C CYS A 442 -77.72 39.95 -79.18
N ILE A 443 -78.01 40.58 -80.32
CA ILE A 443 -77.01 40.89 -81.35
C ILE A 443 -76.35 42.26 -81.09
N PHE A 444 -77.05 43.18 -80.42
CA PHE A 444 -76.62 44.58 -80.23
C PHE A 444 -76.14 44.93 -78.81
N THR A 445 -76.11 43.97 -77.89
CA THR A 445 -75.41 44.04 -76.58
C THR A 445 -74.26 43.06 -76.54
#